data_AF-A0A2D8BGC5-F1
#
_entry.id   AF-A0A2D8BGC5-F1
#
_cell.length_a   1.000
_cell.length_b   1.000
_cell.length_c   1.000
_cell.angle_alpha   90.00
_cell.angle_beta   90.00
_cell.angle_gamma   90.00
#
_symmetry.space_group_name_H-M   'P 1'
#
loop_
_entity.id
_entity.type
_entity.pdbx_description
1 polymer ?
#
loop_
_entity_poly.entity_id
_entity_poly.type
_entity_poly.pdbx_seq_one_letter_code
_entity_poly.pdbx_strand_id
1 'polypeptide(L)'
;MKVAVKNISNNITQDEMDAGRLQSVFDITVEDGSKVTLPESFSQSVRVDLVRDAVASSRANRRQAYGSRRHVGKRRPMAGMKHSVEWWGKGRGVSRIMRRTG
;
A
#
# COMPACT_ATOMS: atom_id res chain seq x y z
N MET A 1 -12.16 -25.94 -21.73
CA MET A 1 -11.18 -27.05 -21.69
C MET A 1 -11.38 -27.84 -20.41
N LYS A 2 -11.37 -29.20 -20.43
CA LYS A 2 -11.41 -29.99 -19.18
C LYS A 2 -9.99 -30.14 -18.65
N VAL A 3 -9.78 -29.83 -17.38
CA VAL A 3 -8.46 -29.84 -16.72
C VAL A 3 -8.45 -30.93 -15.65
N ALA A 4 -7.34 -31.64 -15.53
CA ALA A 4 -7.11 -32.58 -14.45
C ALA A 4 -6.86 -31.81 -13.16
N VAL A 5 -7.65 -32.09 -12.13
CA VAL A 5 -7.50 -31.48 -10.81
C VAL A 5 -6.76 -32.48 -9.93
N LYS A 6 -5.89 -32.00 -9.04
CA LYS A 6 -5.28 -32.82 -7.99
C LYS A 6 -5.93 -32.48 -6.66
N ASN A 7 -6.37 -33.52 -5.96
CA ASN A 7 -6.87 -33.41 -4.60
C ASN A 7 -5.68 -33.52 -3.66
N ILE A 8 -5.44 -32.48 -2.87
CA ILE A 8 -4.37 -32.44 -1.89
C ILE A 8 -5.03 -32.48 -0.52
N SER A 9 -4.83 -33.57 0.21
CA SER A 9 -5.24 -33.72 1.61
C SER A 9 -4.01 -33.71 2.51
N ASN A 10 -4.10 -32.94 3.60
CA ASN A 10 -3.06 -32.86 4.62
C ASN A 10 -3.61 -33.52 5.89
N ASN A 11 -3.05 -34.67 6.25
CA ASN A 11 -3.34 -35.34 7.50
C ASN A 11 -2.29 -34.96 8.53
N ILE A 12 -2.78 -34.43 9.65
CA ILE A 12 -1.94 -34.01 10.77
C ILE A 12 -2.24 -34.95 11.93
N THR A 13 -1.30 -35.84 12.23
CA THR A 13 -1.37 -36.70 13.41
C THR A 13 -0.57 -36.04 14.53
N GLN A 14 -1.21 -35.89 15.69
CA GLN A 14 -0.60 -35.28 16.88
C GLN A 14 -0.70 -36.26 18.03
N ASP A 15 0.44 -36.62 18.60
CA ASP A 15 0.49 -37.44 19.80
C ASP A 15 0.48 -36.53 21.04
N GLU A 16 -0.54 -36.70 21.87
CA GLU A 16 -0.71 -36.03 23.16
C GLU A 16 -0.57 -37.05 24.30
N MET A 17 0.27 -36.72 25.27
CA MET A 17 0.38 -37.42 26.56
C MET A 17 -0.07 -36.48 27.69
N ASP A 18 -0.28 -37.01 28.89
CA ASP A 18 -0.79 -36.27 30.07
C ASP A 18 0.00 -34.99 30.42
N ALA A 19 1.23 -34.83 29.90
CA ALA A 19 2.10 -33.66 30.10
C ALA A 19 2.16 -32.68 28.90
N GLY A 20 1.45 -32.94 27.80
CA GLY A 20 1.38 -32.06 26.62
C GLY A 20 1.62 -32.74 25.27
N ARG A 21 1.61 -31.94 24.19
CA ARG A 21 1.88 -32.37 22.81
C ARG A 21 3.35 -32.70 22.61
N LEU A 22 3.64 -33.90 22.10
CA LEU A 22 5.01 -34.38 21.91
C LEU A 22 5.52 -34.18 20.48
N GLN A 23 4.77 -34.67 19.49
CA GLN A 23 5.17 -34.61 18.10
C GLN A 23 3.95 -34.41 17.19
N SER A 24 4.15 -33.63 16.12
CA SER A 24 3.18 -33.51 15.02
C SER A 24 3.83 -34.07 13.76
N VAL A 25 3.15 -35.02 13.12
CA VAL A 25 3.54 -35.57 11.83
C VAL A 25 2.55 -35.03 10.79
N PHE A 26 3.11 -34.52 9.68
CA PHE A 26 2.34 -33.95 8.58
C PHE A 26 2.49 -34.87 7.37
N ASP A 27 1.42 -35.57 7.03
CA ASP A 27 1.34 -36.42 5.85
C ASP A 27 0.53 -35.73 4.76
N ILE A 28 1.17 -35.48 3.62
CA ILE A 28 0.54 -34.87 2.45
C ILE A 28 0.28 -35.96 1.43
N THR A 29 -0.99 -36.27 1.21
CA THR A 29 -1.41 -37.19 0.15
C THR A 29 -1.95 -36.41 -1.04
N VAL A 30 -1.49 -36.78 -2.23
CA VAL A 30 -1.91 -36.15 -3.49
C VAL A 30 -2.57 -37.22 -4.35
N GLU A 31 -3.87 -37.07 -4.57
CA GLU A 31 -4.66 -37.97 -5.40
C GLU A 31 -5.13 -37.25 -6.66
N ASP A 32 -5.25 -37.98 -7.76
CA ASP A 32 -5.84 -37.42 -8.98
C ASP A 32 -7.35 -37.27 -8.79
N GLY A 33 -7.83 -36.03 -8.86
CA GLY A 33 -9.23 -35.68 -8.75
C GLY A 33 -10.00 -35.83 -10.07
N SER A 34 -11.30 -35.57 -10.02
CA SER A 34 -12.15 -35.58 -11.21
C SER A 34 -11.82 -34.40 -12.14
N LYS A 35 -12.00 -34.60 -13.44
CA LYS A 35 -11.75 -33.56 -14.44
C LYS A 35 -12.82 -32.47 -14.31
N VAL A 36 -12.39 -31.24 -14.05
CA VAL A 36 -13.26 -30.06 -13.94
C VAL A 36 -13.21 -29.22 -15.21
N THR A 37 -14.32 -28.59 -15.56
CA THR A 37 -14.38 -27.63 -16.67
C THR A 37 -13.73 -26.32 -16.26
N LEU A 38 -12.70 -25.89 -17.01
CA LEU A 38 -12.04 -24.62 -16.78
C LEU A 38 -13.02 -23.45 -17.03
N PRO A 39 -13.19 -22.52 -16.08
CA PRO A 39 -14.02 -21.34 -16.27
C PRO A 39 -13.54 -20.46 -17.43
N GLU A 40 -14.47 -19.73 -18.03
CA GLU A 40 -14.21 -18.85 -19.18
C GLU A 40 -13.18 -17.76 -18.87
N SER A 41 -13.11 -17.29 -17.63
CA SER A 41 -12.15 -16.28 -17.17
C SER A 41 -10.68 -16.62 -17.47
N PHE A 42 -10.33 -17.91 -17.50
CA PHE A 42 -8.97 -18.36 -17.79
C PHE A 42 -8.63 -18.42 -19.29
N SER A 43 -9.64 -18.28 -20.16
CA SER A 43 -9.44 -18.29 -21.62
C SER A 43 -9.30 -16.87 -22.20
N GLN A 44 -9.47 -15.84 -21.37
CA GLN A 44 -9.35 -14.45 -21.80
C GLN A 44 -7.90 -14.04 -22.01
N SER A 45 -7.66 -13.17 -23.00
CA SER A 45 -6.33 -12.61 -23.25
C SER A 45 -5.88 -11.72 -22.09
N VAL A 46 -4.67 -11.95 -21.57
CA VAL A 46 -4.12 -11.15 -20.48
C VAL A 46 -3.59 -9.82 -21.01
N ARG A 47 -4.21 -8.72 -20.58
CA ARG A 47 -3.81 -7.35 -20.88
C ARG A 47 -2.97 -6.74 -19.75
N VAL A 48 -1.65 -6.92 -19.85
CA VAL A 48 -0.69 -6.49 -18.82
C VAL A 48 -0.67 -4.97 -18.63
N ASP A 49 -0.93 -4.22 -19.70
CA ASP A 49 -1.12 -2.76 -19.70
C ASP A 49 -2.23 -2.34 -18.74
N LEU A 50 -3.44 -2.88 -18.89
CA LEU A 50 -4.59 -2.53 -18.04
C LEU A 50 -4.37 -2.95 -16.60
N VAL A 51 -3.83 -4.15 -16.38
CA VAL A 51 -3.58 -4.65 -15.03
C VAL A 51 -2.62 -3.70 -14.31
N ARG A 52 -1.55 -3.25 -14.99
CA ARG A 52 -0.60 -2.30 -14.43
C ARG A 52 -1.27 -0.97 -14.07
N ASP A 53 -2.06 -0.41 -14.96
CA ASP A 53 -2.71 0.90 -14.76
C ASP A 53 -3.77 0.84 -13.66
N ALA A 54 -4.55 -0.24 -13.61
CA ALA A 54 -5.54 -0.48 -12.56
C ALA A 54 -4.87 -0.62 -11.19
N VAL A 55 -3.78 -1.38 -11.10
CA VAL A 55 -3.02 -1.55 -9.85
C VAL A 55 -2.38 -0.23 -9.42
N ALA A 56 -1.78 0.52 -10.34
CA ALA A 56 -1.17 1.83 -10.03
C ALA A 56 -2.21 2.81 -9.47
N SER A 57 -3.38 2.89 -10.12
CA SER A 57 -4.49 3.75 -9.71
C SER A 57 -5.03 3.35 -8.33
N SER A 58 -5.27 2.06 -8.12
CA SER A 58 -5.71 1.53 -6.82
C SER A 58 -4.70 1.81 -5.70
N ARG A 59 -3.40 1.63 -5.96
CA ARG A 59 -2.34 1.93 -4.99
C ARG A 59 -2.24 3.41 -4.67
N ALA A 60 -2.43 4.29 -5.65
CA ALA A 60 -2.39 5.74 -5.45
C ALA A 60 -3.48 6.20 -4.46
N ASN A 61 -4.67 5.60 -4.51
CA ASN A 61 -5.79 5.93 -3.63
C ASN A 61 -5.55 5.58 -2.15
N ARG A 62 -4.59 4.69 -1.85
CA ARG A 62 -4.23 4.32 -0.48
C ARG A 62 -3.27 5.30 0.19
N ARG A 63 -2.72 6.26 -0.54
CA ARG A 63 -1.73 7.21 0.00
C ARG A 63 -2.42 8.23 0.90
N GLN A 64 -1.83 8.48 2.07
CA GLN A 64 -2.23 9.58 2.92
C GLN A 64 -1.65 10.90 2.39
N ALA A 65 -2.45 11.96 2.44
CA ALA A 65 -1.97 13.29 2.06
C ALA A 65 -0.92 13.77 3.07
N TYR A 66 0.19 14.29 2.55
CA TYR A 66 1.28 14.87 3.33
C TYR A 66 1.71 16.19 2.69
N GLY A 67 2.36 17.06 3.47
CA GLY A 67 2.89 18.33 3.00
C GLY A 67 2.66 19.49 3.96
N SER A 68 3.21 20.66 3.62
CA SER A 68 3.03 21.87 4.40
C SER A 68 1.58 22.36 4.35
N ARG A 69 1.16 23.07 5.40
CA ARG A 69 -0.18 23.69 5.46
C ARG A 69 -0.42 24.60 4.25
N ARG A 70 -1.56 24.40 3.59
CA ARG A 70 -2.03 25.31 2.52
C ARG A 70 -2.27 26.70 3.11
N HIS A 71 -1.95 27.74 2.34
CA HIS A 71 -2.25 29.12 2.72
C HIS A 71 -3.77 29.33 2.72
N VAL A 72 -4.37 29.46 3.91
CA VAL A 72 -5.81 29.73 4.10
C VAL A 72 -5.95 31.05 4.85
N GLY A 73 -5.59 32.13 4.14
CA GLY A 73 -5.68 33.50 4.60
C GLY A 73 -4.84 33.80 5.85
N LYS A 74 -5.12 34.95 6.48
CA LYS A 74 -4.36 35.46 7.64
C LYS A 74 -4.43 34.55 8.88
N ARG A 75 -5.51 33.78 9.05
CA ARG A 75 -5.70 32.90 10.21
C ARG A 75 -4.93 31.58 10.11
N ARG A 76 -4.63 31.11 8.90
CA ARG A 76 -3.86 29.87 8.66
C ARG A 76 -2.86 30.08 7.52
N PRO A 77 -1.85 30.94 7.71
CA PRO A 77 -0.84 31.19 6.71
C PRO A 77 0.09 29.98 6.55
N MET A 78 0.74 29.89 5.39
CA MET A 78 1.72 28.84 5.08
C MET A 78 2.94 28.95 6.01
N ALA A 79 3.74 27.89 6.08
CA ALA A 79 5.04 27.96 6.72
C ALA A 79 5.87 29.14 6.16
N GLY A 80 6.57 29.87 7.04
CA GLY A 80 7.33 31.08 6.67
C GLY A 80 6.54 32.40 6.69
N MET A 81 5.20 32.36 6.65
CA MET A 81 4.34 33.57 6.58
C MET A 81 3.70 33.96 7.91
N LYS A 82 4.16 33.40 9.04
CA LYS A 82 3.60 33.67 10.39
C LYS A 82 4.19 34.91 11.07
N HIS A 83 5.12 35.60 10.42
CA HIS A 83 5.83 36.73 10.99
C HIS A 83 5.43 38.01 10.30
N SER A 84 5.18 39.04 11.10
CA SER A 84 5.13 40.41 10.60
C SER A 84 6.54 40.77 10.14
N VAL A 85 6.64 41.16 8.88
CA VAL A 85 7.90 41.52 8.26
C VAL A 85 7.75 42.83 7.50
N GLU A 86 8.80 43.61 7.49
CA GLU A 86 8.88 44.86 6.74
C GLU A 86 10.23 44.98 6.05
N TRP A 87 10.29 45.80 5.01
CA TRP A 87 11.54 46.17 4.38
C TRP A 87 11.94 47.57 4.84
N TRP A 88 13.19 47.74 5.30
CA TRP A 88 13.71 48.99 5.84
C TRP A 88 13.90 50.13 4.83
N GLY A 89 13.57 49.92 3.56
CA GLY A 89 13.71 50.92 2.51
C GLY A 89 15.12 51.02 1.94
N LYS A 90 15.31 52.03 1.07
CA LYS A 90 16.60 52.33 0.43
C LYS A 90 17.51 53.11 1.41
N GLY A 91 18.81 53.16 1.12
CA GLY A 91 19.76 54.05 1.82
C GLY A 91 20.38 53.51 3.11
N ARG A 92 20.10 52.25 3.49
CA ARG A 92 20.65 51.64 4.72
C ARG A 92 21.83 50.68 4.52
N GLY A 93 22.37 50.55 3.31
CA GLY A 93 23.50 49.66 3.02
C GLY A 93 23.24 48.17 3.22
N VAL A 94 21.98 47.74 3.29
CA VAL A 94 21.58 46.34 3.49
C VAL A 94 20.78 45.78 2.32
N SER A 95 20.75 44.45 2.22
CA SER A 95 19.94 43.73 1.24
C SER A 95 18.44 44.06 1.36
N ARG A 96 17.75 44.09 0.22
CA ARG A 96 16.33 44.47 0.11
C ARG A 96 15.35 43.33 0.43
N ILE A 97 15.69 42.51 1.42
CA ILE A 97 14.87 41.38 1.86
C ILE A 97 13.92 41.85 2.97
N MET A 98 12.76 41.21 3.08
CA MET A 98 11.84 41.41 4.20
C MET A 98 12.46 40.94 5.51
N ARG A 99 12.42 41.76 6.54
CA ARG A 99 13.01 41.50 7.86
C ARG A 99 11.91 41.43 8.89
N ARG A 100 12.09 40.62 9.95
CA ARG A 100 11.16 40.61 11.09
C ARG A 100 11.10 42.00 11.71
N THR A 101 9.89 42.52 11.85
CA THR A 101 9.65 43.71 12.65
C THR A 101 9.81 43.33 14.12
N GLY A 102 10.53 44.16 14.88
CA GLY A 102 10.74 43.99 16.33
C GLY A 102 9.51 44.39 17.13
#